data_AF-K7FV77-F1
#
_entry.id   AF-K7FV77-F1
#
_cell.length_a   1.000
_cell.length_b   1.000
_cell.length_c   1.000
_cell.angle_alpha   90.00
_cell.angle_beta   90.00
_cell.angle_gamma   90.00
#
_symmetry.space_group_name_H-M   'P 1'
#
loop_
_entity.id
_entity.type
_entity.pdbx_description
1 polymer ?
#
loop_
_entity_poly.entity_id
_entity_poly.type
_entity_poly.pdbx_seq_one_letter_code
_entity_poly.pdbx_strand_id
1 'polypeptide(L)'
;DSNAVRASYIVAYKVAQARKPHTTVEQLVLPCAKEMVRLVLGMEVARKVSNDTVSRRINEISQNISEQVVDEIKKSPLFAIQLDESTDVALCSQLLVFAWGVFKDEFLFCKTLNSTTKAQDVMEIVNNFFEVHGLDWVNLVCVTTDGAPAILGSRSGFQTLVKQCAPMVTRVHCFIHREALASKTLTDQLNAIFKGLMKVVNHIESSALNTRLFKRFCLDMGSDFDVLLFYTSVWWLSAGNVLNRVFQLREELDLFLQAQRKEEFQNVLKQSNLELAYLVDIFGILNKLNLQLQGKGENLFSHQSIIKAFLDKLELWIVRVEGN
;
A
#
# COMPACT_ATOMS: atom_id res chain seq x y z
N ASP A 1 -37.38 -4.70 -21.95
CA ASP A 1 -36.30 -3.90 -21.30
C ASP A 1 -35.24 -4.64 -20.50
N SER A 2 -35.46 -5.89 -20.03
CA SER A 2 -34.50 -6.64 -19.19
C SER A 2 -33.07 -6.76 -19.76
N ASN A 3 -32.93 -7.07 -21.06
CA ASN A 3 -31.60 -7.26 -21.67
C ASN A 3 -30.76 -5.98 -21.72
N ALA A 4 -31.38 -4.81 -21.89
CA ALA A 4 -30.66 -3.55 -21.91
C ALA A 4 -30.15 -3.17 -20.52
N VAL A 5 -30.95 -3.41 -19.47
CA VAL A 5 -30.54 -3.23 -18.09
C VAL A 5 -29.38 -4.17 -17.74
N ARG A 6 -29.51 -5.45 -18.08
CA ARG A 6 -28.44 -6.44 -17.87
C ARG A 6 -27.14 -6.06 -18.58
N ALA A 7 -27.23 -5.62 -19.84
CA ALA A 7 -26.06 -5.13 -20.58
C ALA A 7 -25.39 -3.94 -19.88
N SER A 8 -26.18 -2.99 -19.33
CA SER A 8 -25.62 -1.85 -18.59
C SER A 8 -24.84 -2.27 -17.34
N TYR A 9 -25.32 -3.26 -16.58
CA TYR A 9 -24.59 -3.81 -15.44
C TYR A 9 -23.31 -4.53 -15.85
N ILE A 10 -23.34 -5.30 -16.94
CA ILE A 10 -22.14 -6.00 -17.46
C ILE A 10 -21.07 -4.97 -17.84
N VAL A 11 -21.44 -3.91 -18.56
CA VAL A 11 -20.52 -2.84 -18.94
C VAL A 11 -19.96 -2.15 -17.69
N ALA A 12 -20.82 -1.75 -16.76
CA ALA A 12 -20.41 -1.13 -15.50
C ALA A 12 -19.43 -2.00 -14.70
N TYR A 13 -19.76 -3.29 -14.53
CA TYR A 13 -18.91 -4.26 -13.87
C TYR A 13 -17.54 -4.40 -14.56
N LYS A 14 -17.52 -4.50 -15.89
CA LYS A 14 -16.27 -4.65 -16.65
C LYS A 14 -15.38 -3.42 -16.57
N VAL A 15 -15.96 -2.23 -16.60
CA VAL A 15 -15.24 -0.96 -16.45
C VAL A 15 -14.63 -0.83 -15.05
N ALA A 16 -15.42 -1.14 -14.01
CA ALA A 16 -14.95 -1.16 -12.64
C ALA A 16 -13.85 -2.21 -12.43
N GLN A 17 -14.03 -3.43 -12.95
CA GLN A 17 -13.04 -4.52 -12.91
C GLN A 17 -11.72 -4.12 -13.60
N ALA A 18 -11.80 -3.34 -14.69
CA ALA A 18 -10.63 -2.80 -15.39
C ALA A 18 -10.02 -1.56 -14.72
N ARG A 19 -10.56 -1.10 -13.57
CA ARG A 19 -10.14 0.11 -12.84
C ARG A 19 -10.14 1.34 -13.74
N LYS A 20 -11.12 1.44 -14.65
CA LYS A 20 -11.29 2.58 -15.55
C LYS A 20 -12.38 3.52 -15.02
N PRO A 21 -12.27 4.84 -15.26
CA PRO A 21 -13.32 5.75 -14.88
C PRO A 21 -14.60 5.44 -15.66
N HIS A 22 -15.77 5.59 -15.03
CA HIS A 22 -17.06 5.35 -15.69
C HIS A 22 -17.27 6.19 -16.96
N THR A 23 -16.55 7.33 -17.08
CA THR A 23 -16.56 8.22 -18.25
C THR A 23 -16.07 7.55 -19.52
N THR A 24 -15.26 6.48 -19.39
CA THR A 24 -14.79 5.67 -20.51
C THR A 24 -15.95 5.04 -21.27
N VAL A 25 -17.10 4.79 -20.63
CA VAL A 25 -18.25 4.20 -21.32
C VAL A 25 -18.80 5.14 -22.38
N GLU A 26 -19.04 6.39 -22.03
CA GLU A 26 -19.56 7.38 -22.98
C GLU A 26 -18.51 7.84 -23.99
N GLN A 27 -17.24 7.95 -23.56
CA GLN A 27 -16.15 8.42 -24.42
C GLN A 27 -15.69 7.39 -25.46
N LEU A 28 -15.78 6.09 -25.16
CA LEU A 28 -15.19 5.04 -26.01
C LEU A 28 -16.13 3.85 -26.24
N VAL A 29 -16.65 3.24 -25.17
CA VAL A 29 -17.39 1.97 -25.29
C VAL A 29 -18.68 2.15 -26.10
N LEU A 30 -19.44 3.20 -25.83
CA LEU A 30 -20.72 3.47 -26.48
C LEU A 30 -20.56 3.84 -27.98
N PRO A 31 -19.65 4.75 -28.38
CA PRO A 31 -19.36 4.99 -29.79
C PRO A 31 -18.96 3.72 -30.54
N CYS A 32 -18.03 2.92 -30.00
CA CYS A 32 -17.61 1.67 -30.62
C CYS A 32 -18.77 0.67 -30.76
N ALA A 33 -19.58 0.49 -29.72
CA ALA A 33 -20.71 -0.43 -29.76
C ALA A 33 -21.77 -0.03 -30.80
N LYS A 34 -22.06 1.28 -30.94
CA LYS A 34 -22.98 1.78 -31.97
C LYS A 34 -22.46 1.49 -33.38
N GLU A 35 -21.18 1.76 -33.63
CA GLU A 35 -20.59 1.55 -34.94
C GLU A 35 -20.51 0.07 -35.32
N MET A 36 -20.17 -0.80 -34.37
CA MET A 36 -20.19 -2.25 -34.57
C MET A 36 -21.59 -2.77 -34.92
N VAL A 37 -22.62 -2.34 -34.19
CA VAL A 37 -24.00 -2.77 -34.48
C VAL A 37 -24.46 -2.25 -35.83
N ARG A 38 -24.12 -1.01 -36.19
CA ARG A 38 -24.43 -0.42 -37.49
C ARG A 38 -23.82 -1.23 -38.63
N LEU A 39 -22.53 -1.57 -38.54
CA LEU A 39 -21.81 -2.30 -39.60
C LEU A 39 -22.19 -3.78 -39.68
N VAL A 40 -22.41 -4.46 -38.55
CA VAL A 40 -22.64 -5.92 -38.50
C VAL A 40 -24.12 -6.26 -38.68
N LEU A 41 -25.02 -5.48 -38.08
CA LEU A 41 -26.46 -5.79 -38.05
C LEU A 41 -27.30 -4.85 -38.93
N GLY A 42 -26.71 -3.80 -39.49
CA GLY A 42 -27.42 -2.82 -40.31
C GLY A 42 -28.46 -1.99 -39.55
N MET A 43 -28.41 -2.00 -38.21
CA MET A 43 -29.39 -1.34 -37.35
C MET A 43 -28.80 -0.08 -36.69
N GLU A 44 -29.59 0.98 -36.62
CA GLU A 44 -29.27 2.13 -35.76
C GLU A 44 -29.76 1.88 -34.33
N VAL A 45 -28.85 1.99 -33.36
CA VAL A 45 -29.18 1.82 -31.94
C VAL A 45 -29.38 3.19 -31.29
N ALA A 46 -30.63 3.48 -30.91
CA ALA A 46 -30.99 4.73 -30.22
C ALA A 46 -30.75 4.71 -28.69
N ARG A 47 -30.50 3.54 -28.08
CA ARG A 47 -30.39 3.42 -26.61
C ARG A 47 -29.13 4.11 -26.08
N LYS A 48 -29.32 4.99 -25.10
CA LYS A 48 -28.27 5.72 -24.40
C LYS A 48 -27.95 5.01 -23.08
N VAL A 49 -26.69 4.60 -22.92
CA VAL A 49 -26.12 4.33 -21.59
C VAL A 49 -25.31 5.57 -21.24
N SER A 50 -25.79 6.39 -20.31
CA SER A 50 -25.09 7.60 -19.88
C SER A 50 -24.02 7.28 -18.84
N ASN A 51 -23.04 8.18 -18.69
CA ASN A 51 -22.09 8.11 -17.58
C ASN A 51 -22.78 8.00 -16.22
N ASP A 52 -23.84 8.77 -15.97
CA ASP A 52 -24.60 8.72 -14.71
C ASP A 52 -25.24 7.34 -14.48
N THR A 53 -25.72 6.72 -15.55
CA THR A 53 -26.26 5.36 -15.48
C THR A 53 -25.17 4.38 -15.05
N VAL A 54 -24.00 4.43 -15.67
CA VAL A 54 -22.88 3.54 -15.32
C VAL A 54 -22.42 3.78 -13.89
N SER A 55 -22.27 5.04 -13.49
CA SER A 55 -21.91 5.43 -12.12
C SER A 55 -22.87 4.83 -11.10
N ARG A 56 -24.18 5.03 -11.30
CA ARG A 56 -25.22 4.45 -10.45
C ARG A 56 -25.15 2.92 -10.41
N ARG A 57 -24.92 2.25 -11.54
CA ARG A 57 -24.79 0.79 -11.60
C ARG A 57 -23.56 0.29 -10.85
N ILE A 58 -22.43 1.00 -10.93
CA ILE A 58 -21.23 0.68 -10.14
C ILE A 58 -21.55 0.80 -8.64
N ASN A 59 -22.26 1.87 -8.23
CA ASN A 59 -22.65 2.06 -6.84
C ASN A 59 -23.60 0.96 -6.35
N GLU A 60 -24.61 0.57 -7.15
CA GLU A 60 -25.53 -0.53 -6.82
C GLU A 60 -24.79 -1.87 -6.70
N ILE A 61 -23.84 -2.16 -7.59
CA ILE A 61 -22.99 -3.35 -7.48
C ILE A 61 -22.15 -3.29 -6.20
N SER A 62 -21.54 -2.15 -5.90
CA SER A 62 -20.72 -1.96 -4.69
C SER A 62 -21.53 -2.15 -3.42
N GLN A 63 -22.74 -1.58 -3.37
CA GLN A 63 -23.65 -1.75 -2.24
C GLN A 63 -24.04 -3.22 -2.08
N ASN A 64 -24.40 -3.90 -3.16
CA ASN A 64 -24.76 -5.31 -3.10
C ASN A 64 -23.59 -6.20 -2.65
N ILE A 65 -22.34 -5.89 -3.05
CA ILE A 65 -21.15 -6.58 -2.55
C ILE A 65 -20.95 -6.31 -1.06
N SER A 66 -21.10 -5.06 -0.62
CA SER A 66 -20.99 -4.67 0.80
C SER A 66 -22.01 -5.42 1.66
N GLU A 67 -23.26 -5.50 1.21
CA GLU A 67 -24.34 -6.23 1.88
C GLU A 67 -24.00 -7.72 2.01
N GLN A 68 -23.52 -8.36 0.93
CA GLN A 68 -23.09 -9.77 0.97
C GLN A 68 -21.95 -9.99 1.97
N VAL A 69 -20.93 -9.12 1.98
CA VAL A 69 -19.81 -9.21 2.93
C VAL A 69 -20.31 -9.08 4.38
N VAL A 70 -21.19 -8.12 4.64
CA VAL A 70 -21.78 -7.92 5.97
C VAL A 70 -22.61 -9.13 6.40
N ASP A 71 -23.41 -9.70 5.50
CA ASP A 71 -24.22 -10.89 5.79
C ASP A 71 -23.34 -12.10 6.13
N GLU A 72 -22.20 -12.28 5.44
CA GLU A 72 -21.21 -13.30 5.80
C GLU A 72 -20.57 -13.05 7.17
N ILE A 73 -20.23 -11.79 7.49
CA ILE A 73 -19.68 -11.43 8.80
C ILE A 73 -20.69 -11.75 9.91
N LYS A 74 -21.97 -11.43 9.70
CA LYS A 74 -23.05 -11.71 10.66
C LYS A 74 -23.32 -13.19 10.91
N LYS A 75 -22.98 -14.07 9.95
CA LYS A 75 -23.07 -15.53 10.15
C LYS A 75 -22.00 -16.03 11.12
N SER A 76 -20.91 -15.30 11.29
CA SER A 76 -19.86 -15.62 12.24
C SER A 76 -20.23 -15.12 13.64
N PRO A 77 -20.01 -15.91 14.71
CA PRO A 77 -20.22 -15.42 16.07
C PRO A 77 -19.23 -14.30 16.44
N LEU A 78 -18.06 -14.27 15.79
CA LEU A 78 -16.96 -13.36 16.11
C LEU A 78 -16.29 -12.90 14.82
N PHE A 79 -15.81 -11.66 14.81
CA PHE A 79 -15.05 -11.12 13.68
C PHE A 79 -13.94 -10.17 14.16
N ALA A 80 -12.99 -9.90 13.28
CA ALA A 80 -11.92 -8.95 13.49
C ALA A 80 -11.93 -7.91 12.37
N ILE A 81 -11.33 -6.73 12.63
CA ILE A 81 -11.14 -5.71 11.60
C ILE A 81 -9.69 -5.25 11.54
N GLN A 82 -9.26 -4.87 10.34
CA GLN A 82 -7.98 -4.21 10.09
C GLN A 82 -8.25 -2.83 9.50
N LEU A 83 -7.57 -1.82 10.03
CA LEU A 83 -7.67 -0.44 9.56
C LEU A 83 -6.33 0.03 9.05
N ASP A 84 -6.37 0.76 7.95
CA ASP A 84 -5.22 1.46 7.39
C ASP A 84 -5.64 2.84 6.87
N GLU A 85 -4.75 3.81 7.01
CA GLU A 85 -4.95 5.17 6.48
C GLU A 85 -4.04 5.36 5.27
N SER A 86 -4.61 5.79 4.15
CA SER A 86 -3.85 6.17 2.96
C SER A 86 -4.23 7.58 2.54
N THR A 87 -3.29 8.33 1.97
CA THR A 87 -3.58 9.61 1.33
C THR A 87 -3.80 9.40 -0.17
N ASP A 88 -4.88 9.96 -0.71
CA ASP A 88 -5.17 9.89 -2.14
C ASP A 88 -4.45 10.98 -2.96
N VAL A 89 -4.65 10.98 -4.28
CA VAL A 89 -4.04 11.95 -5.20
C VAL A 89 -4.51 13.40 -5.00
N ALA A 90 -5.65 13.59 -4.33
CA ALA A 90 -6.19 14.89 -3.96
C ALA A 90 -5.73 15.34 -2.56
N LEU A 91 -4.80 14.60 -1.95
CA LEU A 91 -4.29 14.82 -0.59
C LEU A 91 -5.35 14.64 0.50
N CYS A 92 -6.42 13.88 0.22
CA CYS A 92 -7.41 13.52 1.21
C CYS A 92 -7.02 12.21 1.92
N SER A 93 -7.16 12.18 3.25
CA SER A 93 -7.00 10.96 4.04
C SER A 93 -8.19 10.03 3.80
N GLN A 94 -7.89 8.80 3.44
CA GLN A 94 -8.84 7.72 3.18
C GLN A 94 -8.64 6.64 4.24
N LEU A 95 -9.71 6.31 4.95
CA LEU A 95 -9.75 5.20 5.89
C LEU A 95 -10.18 3.94 5.14
N LEU A 96 -9.31 2.95 5.10
CA LEU A 96 -9.61 1.62 4.58
C LEU A 96 -9.87 0.67 5.73
N VAL A 97 -10.96 -0.09 5.65
CA VAL A 97 -11.31 -1.10 6.64
C VAL A 97 -11.52 -2.44 5.94
N PHE A 98 -10.90 -3.47 6.49
CA PHE A 98 -11.07 -4.87 6.11
C PHE A 98 -11.65 -5.64 7.29
N ALA A 99 -12.52 -6.60 7.02
CA ALA A 99 -12.99 -7.56 7.99
C ALA A 99 -12.28 -8.90 7.80
N TRP A 100 -12.01 -9.55 8.92
CA TRP A 100 -11.60 -10.93 8.96
C TRP A 100 -12.64 -11.75 9.74
N GLY A 101 -13.32 -12.66 9.03
CA GLY A 101 -14.33 -13.58 9.58
C GLY A 101 -13.88 -15.04 9.46
N VAL A 102 -14.79 -15.93 9.07
CA VAL A 102 -14.52 -17.36 8.81
C VAL A 102 -13.55 -17.51 7.62
N PHE A 103 -12.25 -17.39 7.91
CA PHE A 103 -11.10 -17.67 7.05
C PHE A 103 -10.94 -16.84 5.77
N LYS A 104 -11.51 -15.63 5.68
CA LYS A 104 -11.32 -14.76 4.52
C LYS A 104 -11.22 -13.29 4.90
N ASP A 105 -10.25 -12.61 4.29
CA ASP A 105 -10.11 -11.16 4.36
C ASP A 105 -11.05 -10.55 3.32
N GLU A 106 -12.01 -9.78 3.79
CA GLU A 106 -12.97 -9.08 2.93
C GLU A 106 -12.85 -7.58 3.13
N PHE A 107 -12.89 -6.85 2.02
CA PHE A 107 -12.92 -5.39 2.06
C PHE A 107 -14.29 -4.93 2.55
N LEU A 108 -14.32 -4.14 3.62
CA LEU A 108 -15.55 -3.58 4.19
C LEU A 108 -15.90 -2.27 3.50
N PHE A 109 -15.03 -1.26 3.62
CA PHE A 109 -15.24 0.05 3.03
C PHE A 109 -13.95 0.86 2.91
N CYS A 110 -14.02 1.88 2.07
CA CYS A 110 -13.06 2.97 2.00
C CYS A 110 -13.85 4.28 2.10
N LYS A 111 -13.52 5.13 3.08
CA LYS A 111 -14.22 6.40 3.33
C LYS A 111 -13.23 7.52 3.61
N THR A 112 -13.52 8.70 3.07
CA THR A 112 -12.74 9.90 3.32
C THR A 112 -12.90 10.39 4.77
N LEU A 113 -11.77 10.72 5.41
CA LEU A 113 -11.72 11.47 6.66
C LEU A 113 -11.76 12.97 6.31
N ASN A 114 -12.95 13.55 6.29
CA ASN A 114 -13.18 14.92 5.79
C ASN A 114 -12.65 16.04 6.71
N SER A 115 -12.56 15.77 8.02
CA SER A 115 -12.22 16.75 9.06
C SER A 115 -10.77 16.60 9.52
N THR A 116 -10.50 15.59 10.35
CA THR A 116 -9.18 15.29 10.90
C THR A 116 -8.93 13.80 10.93
N THR A 117 -7.69 13.40 11.21
CA THR A 117 -7.26 11.99 11.33
C THR A 117 -7.25 11.53 12.79
N LYS A 118 -7.98 12.24 13.68
CA LYS A 118 -8.06 11.88 15.09
C LYS A 118 -8.84 10.59 15.26
N ALA A 119 -8.55 9.90 16.35
CA ALA A 119 -9.26 8.70 16.80
C ALA A 119 -10.79 8.82 16.76
N GLN A 120 -11.33 9.99 17.12
CA GLN A 120 -12.76 10.24 17.20
C GLN A 120 -13.40 10.22 15.81
N ASP A 121 -12.78 10.85 14.81
CA ASP A 121 -13.28 10.83 13.44
C ASP A 121 -13.24 9.40 12.87
N VAL A 122 -12.16 8.65 13.15
CA VAL A 122 -12.05 7.23 12.76
C VAL A 122 -13.15 6.40 13.44
N MET A 123 -13.36 6.59 14.74
CA MET A 123 -14.39 5.88 15.50
C MET A 123 -15.79 6.19 14.99
N GLU A 124 -16.09 7.45 14.68
CA GLU A 124 -17.38 7.86 14.15
C GLU A 124 -17.66 7.18 12.80
N ILE A 125 -16.69 7.14 11.89
CA ILE A 125 -16.86 6.47 10.59
C ILE A 125 -17.15 4.98 10.76
N VAL A 126 -16.39 4.30 11.64
CA VAL A 126 -16.56 2.86 11.90
C VAL A 126 -17.89 2.59 12.60
N ASN A 127 -18.24 3.39 13.61
CA ASN A 127 -19.50 3.26 14.34
C ASN A 127 -20.71 3.47 13.42
N ASN A 128 -20.70 4.52 12.60
CA ASN A 128 -21.75 4.77 11.62
C ASN A 128 -21.90 3.60 10.64
N PHE A 129 -20.79 2.98 10.23
CA PHE A 129 -20.87 1.78 9.38
C PHE A 129 -21.50 0.60 10.14
N PHE A 130 -21.10 0.37 11.38
CA PHE A 130 -21.62 -0.71 12.22
C PHE A 130 -23.12 -0.54 12.49
N GLU A 131 -23.56 0.68 12.82
CA GLU A 131 -24.97 0.99 13.04
C GLU A 131 -25.83 0.78 11.79
N VAL A 132 -25.41 1.34 10.65
CA VAL A 132 -26.13 1.20 9.36
C VAL A 132 -26.27 -0.27 8.95
N HIS A 133 -25.24 -1.07 9.21
CA HIS A 133 -25.21 -2.47 8.83
C HIS A 133 -25.64 -3.42 9.95
N GLY A 134 -26.01 -2.93 11.14
CA GLY A 134 -26.38 -3.76 12.28
C GLY A 134 -25.29 -4.74 12.73
N LEU A 135 -24.03 -4.30 12.76
CA LEU A 135 -22.90 -5.05 13.33
C LEU A 135 -22.74 -4.69 14.81
N ASP A 136 -22.56 -5.70 15.65
CA ASP A 136 -22.38 -5.51 17.09
C ASP A 136 -20.90 -5.49 17.47
N TRP A 137 -20.51 -4.46 18.23
CA TRP A 137 -19.18 -4.32 18.82
C TRP A 137 -18.83 -5.49 19.75
N VAL A 138 -19.80 -6.11 20.42
CA VAL A 138 -19.58 -7.25 21.31
C VAL A 138 -18.96 -8.45 20.57
N ASN A 139 -19.24 -8.60 19.28
CA ASN A 139 -18.71 -9.68 18.45
C ASN A 139 -17.32 -9.38 17.87
N LEU A 140 -16.81 -8.16 18.08
CA LEU A 140 -15.49 -7.75 17.60
C LEU A 140 -14.38 -8.23 18.55
N VAL A 141 -13.59 -9.20 18.11
CA VAL A 141 -12.52 -9.81 18.94
C VAL A 141 -11.16 -9.18 18.74
N CYS A 142 -10.90 -8.55 17.59
CA CYS A 142 -9.58 -8.04 17.28
C CYS A 142 -9.64 -6.82 16.35
N VAL A 143 -8.74 -5.86 16.62
CA VAL A 143 -8.51 -4.68 15.81
C VAL A 143 -7.02 -4.58 15.47
N THR A 144 -6.71 -4.64 14.18
CA THR A 144 -5.34 -4.50 13.65
C THR A 144 -5.12 -3.12 13.04
N THR A 145 -4.06 -2.43 13.43
CA THR A 145 -3.76 -1.06 12.95
C THR A 145 -2.27 -0.82 12.74
N ASP A 146 -1.91 0.21 11.99
CA ASP A 146 -0.53 0.66 11.70
C ASP A 146 0.28 1.14 12.93
N GLY A 147 -0.41 1.48 14.01
CA GLY A 147 0.22 1.97 15.23
C GLY A 147 0.44 3.48 15.26
N ALA A 148 -0.27 4.28 14.46
CA ALA A 148 -0.18 5.73 14.53
C ALA A 148 -0.56 6.28 15.92
N PRO A 149 0.00 7.42 16.37
CA PRO A 149 -0.31 8.01 17.67
C PRO A 149 -1.81 8.23 17.92
N ALA A 150 -2.56 8.62 16.88
CA ALA A 150 -4.01 8.77 16.93
C ALA A 150 -4.73 7.44 17.22
N ILE A 151 -4.12 6.31 16.90
CA ILE A 151 -4.68 4.99 17.15
C ILE A 151 -4.28 4.44 18.52
N LEU A 152 -3.02 4.66 18.92
CA LEU A 152 -2.44 4.05 20.13
C LEU A 152 -2.64 4.85 21.43
N GLY A 153 -3.18 6.07 21.35
CA GLY A 153 -3.37 6.95 22.51
C GLY A 153 -4.10 6.29 23.68
N SER A 154 -3.50 6.35 24.87
CA SER A 154 -3.99 5.67 26.08
C SER A 154 -5.28 6.24 26.67
N ARG A 155 -5.63 7.49 26.32
CA ARG A 155 -6.85 8.18 26.80
C ARG A 155 -7.87 8.41 25.69
N SER A 156 -7.39 8.75 24.50
CA SER A 156 -8.21 9.20 23.38
C SER A 156 -7.85 8.51 22.07
N GLY A 157 -7.05 7.44 22.09
CA GLY A 157 -6.72 6.68 20.89
C GLY A 157 -7.88 5.81 20.42
N PHE A 158 -7.94 5.53 19.12
CA PHE A 158 -9.04 4.75 18.52
C PHE A 158 -9.26 3.42 19.25
N GLN A 159 -8.20 2.69 19.57
CA GLN A 159 -8.32 1.40 20.28
C GLN A 159 -8.87 1.55 21.70
N THR A 160 -8.58 2.67 22.36
CA THR A 160 -9.13 2.98 23.68
C THR A 160 -10.64 3.23 23.57
N LEU A 161 -11.09 3.91 22.50
CA LEU A 161 -12.50 4.11 22.21
C LEU A 161 -13.20 2.79 21.87
N VAL A 162 -12.60 1.94 21.03
CA VAL A 162 -13.18 0.62 20.71
C VAL A 162 -13.32 -0.24 21.96
N LYS A 163 -12.35 -0.22 22.89
CA LYS A 163 -12.44 -0.96 24.17
C LYS A 163 -13.61 -0.53 25.06
N GLN A 164 -14.14 0.68 24.89
CA GLN A 164 -15.32 1.12 25.65
C GLN A 164 -16.59 0.41 25.15
N CYS A 165 -16.66 0.10 23.85
CA CYS A 165 -17.79 -0.61 23.22
C CYS A 165 -17.58 -2.13 23.19
N ALA A 166 -16.33 -2.59 23.10
CA ALA A 166 -15.93 -3.99 23.01
C ALA A 166 -14.80 -4.27 24.04
N PRO A 167 -15.11 -4.49 25.33
CA PRO A 167 -14.09 -4.62 26.37
C PRO A 167 -13.10 -5.78 26.18
N MET A 168 -13.55 -6.85 25.49
CA MET A 168 -12.75 -8.05 25.22
C MET A 168 -11.88 -7.95 23.96
N VAL A 169 -11.94 -6.83 23.23
CA VAL A 169 -11.21 -6.66 21.98
C VAL A 169 -9.70 -6.70 22.20
N THR A 170 -9.01 -7.50 21.38
CA THR A 170 -7.55 -7.56 21.35
C THR A 170 -7.02 -6.54 20.35
N ARG A 171 -6.00 -5.81 20.79
CA ARG A 171 -5.24 -4.92 19.93
C ARG A 171 -4.13 -5.69 19.25
N VAL A 172 -4.03 -5.58 17.93
CA VAL A 172 -2.88 -6.04 17.16
C VAL A 172 -2.25 -4.86 16.44
N HIS A 173 -0.94 -4.71 16.59
CA HIS A 173 -0.17 -3.76 15.79
C HIS A 173 0.33 -4.50 14.56
N CYS A 174 0.01 -3.98 13.38
CA CYS A 174 0.37 -4.55 12.09
C CYS A 174 1.83 -5.00 12.06
N PHE A 175 2.05 -6.29 11.78
CA PHE A 175 3.39 -6.89 11.77
C PHE A 175 4.33 -6.21 10.80
N ILE A 176 3.82 -5.82 9.63
CA ILE A 176 4.61 -5.18 8.59
C ILE A 176 5.03 -3.77 9.02
N HIS A 177 4.13 -3.01 9.65
CA HIS A 177 4.48 -1.72 10.25
C HIS A 177 5.50 -1.87 11.40
N ARG A 178 5.38 -2.90 12.24
CA ARG A 178 6.36 -3.18 13.30
C ARG A 178 7.74 -3.53 12.74
N GLU A 179 7.79 -4.37 11.71
CA GLU A 179 9.03 -4.71 11.00
C GLU A 179 9.66 -3.46 10.40
N ALA A 180 8.88 -2.61 9.73
CA ALA A 180 9.36 -1.35 9.16
C ALA A 180 9.79 -0.31 10.20
N LEU A 181 9.23 -0.35 11.41
CA LEU A 181 9.72 0.46 12.53
C LEU A 181 11.04 -0.10 13.09
N ALA A 182 11.17 -1.43 13.19
CA ALA A 182 12.40 -2.08 13.62
C ALA A 182 13.55 -1.85 12.63
N SER A 183 13.28 -1.84 11.32
CA SER A 183 14.32 -1.56 10.31
C SER A 183 14.89 -0.13 10.38
N LYS A 184 14.20 0.79 11.06
CA LYS A 184 14.67 2.18 11.28
C LYS A 184 15.61 2.31 12.47
N THR A 185 15.84 1.26 13.26
CA THR A 185 16.75 1.31 14.43
C THR A 185 18.21 1.06 14.04
N LEU A 186 18.66 1.69 12.95
CA LEU A 186 20.06 1.66 12.54
C LEU A 186 20.94 2.40 13.56
N THR A 187 22.20 1.99 13.70
CA THR A 187 23.20 2.75 14.46
C THR A 187 23.39 4.13 13.85
N ASP A 188 23.85 5.11 14.64
CA ASP A 188 24.00 6.49 14.17
C ASP A 188 24.89 6.62 12.92
N GLN A 189 25.96 5.83 12.86
CA GLN A 189 26.86 5.76 11.70
C GLN A 189 26.13 5.27 10.44
N LEU A 190 25.45 4.12 10.51
CA LEU A 190 24.72 3.55 9.37
C LEU A 190 23.54 4.43 8.95
N ASN A 191 22.86 5.05 9.91
CA ASN A 191 21.76 5.97 9.65
C ASN A 191 22.23 7.25 8.94
N ALA A 192 23.40 7.78 9.31
CA ALA A 192 24.00 8.93 8.64
C ALA A 192 24.32 8.61 7.16
N ILE A 193 24.91 7.43 6.91
CA ILE A 193 25.20 6.94 5.56
C ILE A 193 23.91 6.74 4.77
N PHE A 194 22.93 6.02 5.33
CA PHE A 194 21.63 5.80 4.69
C PHE A 194 20.98 7.13 4.29
N LYS A 195 20.90 8.10 5.21
CA LYS A 195 20.33 9.43 4.94
C LYS A 195 21.14 10.18 3.87
N GLY A 196 22.46 10.07 3.88
CA GLY A 196 23.33 10.61 2.83
C GLY A 196 22.98 10.06 1.46
N LEU A 197 22.91 8.73 1.33
CA LEU A 197 22.58 8.04 0.09
C LEU A 197 21.19 8.43 -0.42
N MET A 198 20.19 8.50 0.48
CA MET A 198 18.84 8.95 0.10
C MET A 198 18.83 10.40 -0.41
N LYS A 199 19.68 11.29 0.12
CA LYS A 199 19.83 12.65 -0.40
C LYS A 199 20.43 12.66 -1.81
N VAL A 200 21.42 11.80 -2.08
CA VAL A 200 22.00 11.66 -3.43
C VAL A 200 20.93 11.23 -4.42
N VAL A 201 20.18 10.17 -4.10
CA VAL A 201 19.08 9.66 -4.95
C VAL A 201 18.04 10.75 -5.18
N ASN A 202 17.58 11.41 -4.12
CA ASN A 202 16.57 12.46 -4.23
C ASN A 202 17.09 13.66 -5.04
N HIS A 203 18.37 14.01 -4.98
CA HIS A 203 18.94 15.09 -5.80
C HIS A 203 18.81 14.81 -7.30
N ILE A 204 18.97 13.55 -7.69
CA ILE A 204 18.85 13.13 -9.09
C ILE A 204 17.37 12.98 -9.46
N GLU A 205 16.61 12.19 -8.70
CA GLU A 205 15.26 11.76 -9.08
C GLU A 205 14.17 12.80 -8.81
N SER A 206 14.42 13.82 -7.97
CA SER A 206 13.46 14.93 -7.81
C SER A 206 13.47 15.91 -8.99
N SER A 207 14.47 15.83 -9.88
CA SER A 207 14.63 16.73 -11.02
C SER A 207 14.46 15.96 -12.33
N ALA A 208 13.39 16.26 -13.06
CA ALA A 208 13.12 15.63 -14.35
C ALA A 208 14.28 15.78 -15.36
N LEU A 209 15.05 16.87 -15.25
CA LEU A 209 16.26 17.07 -16.04
C LEU A 209 17.38 16.12 -15.59
N ASN A 210 17.66 16.07 -14.28
CA ASN A 210 18.71 15.19 -13.74
C ASN A 210 18.40 13.72 -14.00
N THR A 211 17.16 13.26 -13.79
CA THR A 211 16.73 11.90 -14.13
C THR A 211 17.00 11.59 -15.61
N ARG A 212 16.64 12.49 -16.53
CA ARG A 212 16.91 12.30 -17.97
C ARG A 212 18.40 12.26 -18.30
N LEU A 213 19.19 13.14 -17.68
CA LEU A 213 20.65 13.21 -17.91
C LEU A 213 21.35 11.97 -17.35
N PHE A 214 21.03 11.58 -16.11
CA PHE A 214 21.56 10.39 -15.47
C PHE A 214 21.19 9.13 -16.27
N LYS A 215 19.94 9.05 -16.74
CA LYS A 215 19.50 7.96 -17.61
C LYS A 215 20.33 7.84 -18.87
N ARG A 216 20.55 8.97 -19.55
CA ARG A 216 21.39 8.98 -20.75
C ARG A 216 22.82 8.56 -20.42
N PHE A 217 23.36 9.05 -19.30
CA PHE A 217 24.71 8.73 -18.83
C PHE A 217 24.90 7.22 -18.59
N CYS A 218 23.95 6.56 -17.90
CA CYS A 218 23.99 5.11 -17.68
C CYS A 218 23.93 4.32 -19.00
N LEU A 219 23.11 4.76 -19.96
CA LEU A 219 23.05 4.12 -21.27
C LEU A 219 24.37 4.25 -22.04
N ASP A 220 25.03 5.42 -21.98
CA ASP A 220 26.32 5.66 -22.63
C ASP A 220 27.45 4.85 -21.96
N MET A 221 27.34 4.57 -20.66
CA MET A 221 28.23 3.69 -19.89
C MET A 221 28.00 2.19 -20.15
N GLY A 222 26.89 1.82 -20.80
CA GLY A 222 26.52 0.42 -21.03
C GLY A 222 26.01 -0.31 -19.77
N SER A 223 25.46 0.42 -18.80
CA SER A 223 24.97 -0.12 -17.53
C SER A 223 23.72 -0.98 -17.71
N ASP A 224 23.57 -2.01 -16.86
CA ASP A 224 22.38 -2.88 -16.84
C ASP A 224 21.10 -2.16 -16.42
N PHE A 225 21.25 -1.07 -15.64
CA PHE A 225 20.15 -0.21 -15.20
C PHE A 225 20.36 1.21 -15.69
N ASP A 226 19.27 1.86 -16.10
CA ASP A 226 19.29 3.18 -16.69
C ASP A 226 18.59 4.24 -15.85
N VAL A 227 18.04 3.90 -14.68
CA VAL A 227 17.27 4.83 -13.83
C VAL A 227 17.46 4.46 -12.35
N LEU A 228 17.47 5.44 -11.45
CA LEU A 228 17.42 5.17 -10.01
C LEU A 228 15.97 4.96 -9.56
N LEU A 229 15.79 4.32 -8.41
CA LEU A 229 14.45 4.23 -7.82
C LEU A 229 14.21 5.46 -6.95
N PHE A 230 13.04 6.09 -7.08
CA PHE A 230 12.66 7.19 -6.20
C PHE A 230 12.34 6.67 -4.80
N TYR A 231 12.99 7.24 -3.79
CA TYR A 231 12.77 6.87 -2.40
C TYR A 231 11.69 7.74 -1.76
N THR A 232 10.73 7.10 -1.09
CA THR A 232 9.82 7.79 -0.16
C THR A 232 9.79 7.05 1.16
N SER A 233 9.80 7.80 2.27
CA SER A 233 9.78 7.24 3.63
C SER A 233 8.51 6.45 3.96
N VAL A 234 7.47 6.59 3.14
CA VAL A 234 6.16 5.94 3.29
C VAL A 234 6.16 4.53 2.68
N TRP A 235 7.06 4.24 1.72
CA TRP A 235 7.07 2.99 0.98
C TRP A 235 8.27 2.14 1.42
N TRP A 236 8.11 1.39 2.51
CA TRP A 236 9.18 0.66 3.21
C TRP A 236 10.11 -0.21 2.35
N LEU A 237 9.56 -0.87 1.32
CA LEU A 237 10.24 -1.80 0.43
C LEU A 237 11.16 -1.05 -0.53
N SER A 238 10.90 0.26 -0.72
CA SER A 238 11.70 1.13 -1.56
C SER A 238 13.12 1.28 -1.00
N ALA A 239 13.32 1.30 0.33
CA ALA A 239 14.64 1.51 0.92
C ALA A 239 15.65 0.47 0.41
N GLY A 240 15.35 -0.83 0.55
CA GLY A 240 16.25 -1.89 0.09
C GLY A 240 16.42 -1.92 -1.42
N ASN A 241 15.35 -1.67 -2.18
CA ASN A 241 15.43 -1.66 -3.65
C ASN A 241 16.28 -0.47 -4.15
N VAL A 242 16.11 0.70 -3.54
CA VAL A 242 16.89 1.92 -3.83
C VAL A 242 18.36 1.69 -3.50
N LEU A 243 18.67 1.18 -2.30
CA LEU A 243 20.04 0.88 -1.89
C LEU A 243 20.71 -0.10 -2.85
N ASN A 244 20.02 -1.18 -3.22
CA ASN A 244 20.54 -2.15 -4.19
C ASN A 244 20.82 -1.50 -5.56
N ARG A 245 19.91 -0.63 -6.03
CA ARG A 245 20.12 0.11 -7.29
C ARG A 245 21.29 1.09 -7.20
N VAL A 246 21.46 1.78 -6.07
CA VAL A 246 22.60 2.67 -5.82
C VAL A 246 23.91 1.90 -5.82
N PHE A 247 23.95 0.72 -5.20
CA PHE A 247 25.16 -0.12 -5.20
C PHE A 247 25.53 -0.64 -6.59
N GLN A 248 24.53 -1.02 -7.39
CA GLN A 248 24.72 -1.45 -8.78
C GLN A 248 25.23 -0.31 -9.67
N LEU A 249 24.72 0.91 -9.47
CA LEU A 249 25.07 2.11 -10.25
C LEU A 249 26.12 3.02 -9.59
N ARG A 250 26.89 2.50 -8.64
CA ARG A 250 27.79 3.33 -7.80
C ARG A 250 28.88 4.02 -8.62
N GLU A 251 29.34 3.40 -9.70
CA GLU A 251 30.41 3.93 -10.56
C GLU A 251 29.86 5.04 -11.46
N GLU A 252 28.68 4.81 -12.06
CA GLU A 252 27.93 5.79 -12.83
C GLU A 252 27.58 7.00 -11.96
N LEU A 253 27.12 6.76 -10.73
CA LEU A 253 26.80 7.80 -9.76
C LEU A 253 28.03 8.65 -9.42
N ASP A 254 29.17 8.04 -9.12
CA ASP A 254 30.38 8.78 -8.78
C ASP A 254 30.82 9.69 -9.94
N LEU A 255 30.88 9.14 -11.16
CA LEU A 255 31.27 9.91 -12.35
C LEU A 255 30.26 11.00 -12.71
N PHE A 256 28.97 10.72 -12.60
CA PHE A 256 27.93 11.70 -12.88
C PHE A 256 27.98 12.87 -11.88
N LEU A 257 28.16 12.58 -10.59
CA LEU A 257 28.30 13.59 -9.55
C LEU A 257 29.63 14.36 -9.67
N GLN A 258 30.68 13.73 -10.19
CA GLN A 258 31.93 14.39 -10.55
C GLN A 258 31.73 15.41 -11.67
N ALA A 259 31.02 15.03 -12.74
CA ALA A 259 30.69 15.94 -13.83
C ALA A 259 29.85 17.14 -13.34
N GLN A 260 28.97 16.93 -12.35
CA GLN A 260 28.17 17.98 -11.73
C GLN A 260 28.91 18.80 -10.64
N ARG A 261 30.17 18.46 -10.33
CA ARG A 261 30.97 19.08 -9.25
C ARG A 261 30.29 19.01 -7.88
N LYS A 262 29.65 17.87 -7.58
CA LYS A 262 28.96 17.60 -6.31
C LYS A 262 29.84 16.77 -5.37
N GLU A 263 30.93 17.37 -4.88
CA GLU A 263 31.90 16.70 -4.00
C GLU A 263 31.28 16.17 -2.70
N GLU A 264 30.32 16.90 -2.14
CA GLU A 264 29.56 16.49 -0.95
C GLU A 264 28.88 15.12 -1.11
N PHE A 265 28.32 14.85 -2.29
CA PHE A 265 27.64 13.59 -2.60
C PHE A 265 28.60 12.47 -2.99
N GLN A 266 29.71 12.79 -3.65
CA GLN A 266 30.78 11.83 -3.91
C GLN A 266 31.41 11.31 -2.61
N ASN A 267 31.64 12.20 -1.64
CA ASN A 267 32.21 11.80 -0.35
C ASN A 267 31.33 10.78 0.37
N VAL A 268 30.00 10.94 0.29
CA VAL A 268 29.05 9.95 0.82
C VAL A 268 29.22 8.60 0.16
N LEU A 269 29.34 8.54 -1.17
CA LEU A 269 29.52 7.28 -1.91
C LEU A 269 30.88 6.61 -1.57
N LYS A 270 31.96 7.39 -1.52
CA LYS A 270 33.32 6.89 -1.28
C LYS A 270 33.56 6.39 0.14
N GLN A 271 33.02 7.10 1.13
CA GLN A 271 33.17 6.74 2.55
C GLN A 271 32.32 5.55 2.98
N SER A 272 31.40 5.09 2.13
CA SER A 272 30.37 4.13 2.52
C SER A 272 30.41 2.80 1.79
N ASN A 273 31.47 2.43 1.05
CA ASN A 273 31.39 1.22 0.21
C ASN A 273 31.06 -0.07 1.00
N LEU A 274 31.67 -0.29 2.17
CA LEU A 274 31.39 -1.45 3.00
C LEU A 274 30.04 -1.32 3.71
N GLU A 275 29.73 -0.14 4.24
CA GLU A 275 28.47 0.14 4.91
C GLU A 275 27.27 0.10 3.95
N LEU A 276 27.45 0.53 2.71
CA LEU A 276 26.47 0.44 1.63
C LEU A 276 26.23 -1.03 1.28
N ALA A 277 27.28 -1.83 1.09
CA ALA A 277 27.13 -3.27 0.86
C ALA A 277 26.36 -3.94 2.03
N TYR A 278 26.74 -3.61 3.27
CA TYR A 278 26.03 -4.09 4.47
C TYR A 278 24.56 -3.66 4.49
N LEU A 279 24.27 -2.38 4.21
CA LEU A 279 22.91 -1.86 4.14
C LEU A 279 22.10 -2.56 3.04
N VAL A 280 22.68 -2.80 1.87
CA VAL A 280 22.03 -3.56 0.78
C VAL A 280 21.67 -4.96 1.23
N ASP A 281 22.58 -5.68 1.88
CA ASP A 281 22.35 -7.04 2.34
C ASP A 281 21.25 -7.10 3.42
N ILE A 282 21.35 -6.27 4.46
CA ILE A 282 20.38 -6.24 5.55
C ILE A 282 19.00 -5.80 5.07
N PHE A 283 18.90 -4.72 4.29
CA PHE A 283 17.61 -4.31 3.74
C PHE A 283 17.07 -5.31 2.72
N GLY A 284 17.93 -6.04 2.00
CA GLY A 284 17.51 -7.14 1.14
C GLY A 284 16.88 -8.30 1.92
N ILE A 285 17.43 -8.61 3.09
CA ILE A 285 16.88 -9.61 4.03
C ILE A 285 15.55 -9.14 4.62
N LEU A 286 15.48 -7.89 5.07
CA LEU A 286 14.26 -7.29 5.63
C LEU A 286 13.14 -7.19 4.58
N ASN A 287 13.47 -6.81 3.34
CA ASN A 287 12.51 -6.81 2.23
C ASN A 287 11.93 -8.20 1.97
N LYS A 288 12.73 -9.27 2.06
CA LYS A 288 12.23 -10.65 1.92
C LYS A 288 11.25 -11.01 3.03
N LEU A 289 11.57 -10.68 4.29
CA LEU A 289 10.67 -10.88 5.42
C LEU A 289 9.36 -10.10 5.21
N ASN A 290 9.46 -8.82 4.83
CA ASN A 290 8.31 -7.95 4.59
C ASN A 290 7.37 -8.52 3.52
N LEU A 291 7.91 -9.03 2.40
CA LEU A 291 7.12 -9.68 1.35
C LEU A 291 6.44 -10.98 1.83
N GLN A 292 7.09 -11.76 2.69
CA GLN A 292 6.48 -12.96 3.29
C GLN A 292 5.29 -12.60 4.19
N LEU A 293 5.34 -11.47 4.89
CA LEU A 293 4.26 -10.99 5.75
C LEU A 293 3.10 -10.33 4.97
N GLN A 294 3.22 -10.12 3.66
CA GLN A 294 2.17 -9.57 2.79
C GLN A 294 1.33 -10.64 2.06
N GLY A 295 1.59 -11.92 2.31
CA GLY A 295 0.95 -13.03 1.61
C GLY A 295 -0.57 -13.09 1.81
N LYS A 296 -1.32 -13.45 0.75
CA LYS A 296 -2.76 -13.72 0.86
C LYS A 296 -2.99 -15.04 1.60
N GLY A 297 -3.94 -15.05 2.53
CA GLY A 297 -4.30 -16.26 3.29
C GLY A 297 -3.35 -16.56 4.46
N GLU A 298 -2.42 -15.65 4.75
CA GLU A 298 -1.60 -15.70 5.96
C GLU A 298 -2.44 -15.30 7.17
N ASN A 299 -2.30 -16.02 8.28
CA ASN A 299 -3.03 -15.75 9.53
C ASN A 299 -2.05 -15.45 10.67
N LEU A 300 -2.58 -15.11 11.84
CA LEU A 300 -1.74 -14.74 12.99
C LEU A 300 -0.65 -15.79 13.31
N PHE A 301 -0.96 -17.08 13.21
CA PHE A 301 -0.03 -18.16 13.52
C PHE A 301 1.06 -18.32 12.46
N SER A 302 0.73 -18.11 11.19
CA SER A 302 1.72 -18.17 10.12
C SER A 302 2.69 -16.98 10.19
N HIS A 303 2.17 -15.76 10.44
CA HIS A 303 3.01 -14.58 10.71
C HIS A 303 3.92 -14.79 11.92
N GLN A 304 3.40 -15.34 13.02
CA GLN A 304 4.21 -15.66 14.20
C GLN A 304 5.32 -16.66 13.87
N SER A 305 5.04 -17.67 13.07
CA SER A 305 6.02 -18.68 12.65
C SER A 305 7.10 -18.07 11.76
N ILE A 306 6.73 -17.22 10.80
CA ILE A 306 7.66 -16.48 9.92
C ILE A 306 8.59 -15.60 10.75
N ILE A 307 8.04 -14.80 11.67
CA ILE A 307 8.83 -13.91 12.53
C ILE A 307 9.76 -14.72 13.45
N LYS A 308 9.27 -15.82 14.05
CA LYS A 308 10.10 -16.68 14.89
C LYS A 308 11.27 -17.27 14.10
N ALA A 309 11.00 -17.85 12.93
CA ALA A 309 12.06 -18.40 12.07
C ALA A 309 13.08 -17.33 11.65
N PHE A 310 12.63 -16.10 11.45
CA PHE A 310 13.53 -14.97 11.16
C PHE A 310 14.42 -14.63 12.37
N LEU A 311 13.86 -14.55 13.57
CA LEU A 311 14.62 -14.30 14.80
C LEU A 311 15.65 -15.40 15.08
N ASP A 312 15.26 -16.67 14.95
CA ASP A 312 16.16 -17.82 15.11
C ASP A 312 17.33 -17.75 14.09
N LYS A 313 17.05 -17.26 12.88
CA LYS A 313 18.09 -17.04 11.85
C LYS A 313 19.06 -15.91 12.22
N LEU A 314 18.56 -14.81 12.79
CA LEU A 314 19.40 -13.71 13.26
C LEU A 314 20.32 -14.16 14.38
N GLU A 315 19.81 -14.94 15.33
CA GLU A 315 20.61 -15.50 16.44
C GLU A 315 21.76 -16.37 15.90
N LEU A 316 21.46 -17.22 14.92
CA LEU A 316 22.48 -18.03 14.26
C LEU A 316 23.54 -17.19 13.52
N TRP A 317 23.17 -16.04 12.96
CA TRP A 317 24.14 -15.13 12.35
C TRP A 317 25.02 -14.43 13.38
N ILE A 318 24.45 -14.00 14.50
CA ILE A 318 25.20 -13.40 15.61
C ILE A 318 26.28 -14.37 16.10
N VAL A 319 25.90 -15.62 16.37
CA VAL A 319 26.84 -16.68 16.81
C VAL A 319 27.98 -16.89 15.80
N ARG A 320 27.68 -16.83 14.50
CA ARG A 320 28.72 -16.99 13.45
C ARG A 320 29.66 -15.80 13.36
N VAL A 321 29.19 -14.59 13.65
CA VAL A 321 30.03 -13.39 13.65
C VAL A 321 30.90 -13.37 14.90
N GLU A 322 30.36 -13.73 16.06
CA GLU A 322 31.10 -13.77 17.33
C GLU A 322 32.10 -14.94 17.42
N GLY A 323 31.83 -16.03 16.69
CA GLY A 323 32.70 -17.20 16.62
C GLY A 323 33.85 -17.10 15.61
N ASN A 324 33.91 -16.03 14.82
CA ASN A 324 34.99 -15.72 13.86
C ASN A 324 35.89 -14.60 14.41
#